data_AF-A0A2S8BMR5-F1
#
_entry.id   AF-A0A2S8BMR5-F1
#
_cell.length_a   1.000
_cell.length_b   1.000
_cell.length_c   1.000
_cell.angle_alpha   90.00
_cell.angle_beta   90.00
_cell.angle_gamma   90.00
#
_symmetry.space_group_name_H-M   'P 1'
#
loop_
_entity.id
_entity.type
_entity.pdbx_description
1 polymer ?
#
loop_
_entity_poly.entity_id
_entity_poly.type
_entity_poly.pdbx_seq_one_letter_code
_entity_poly.pdbx_strand_id
1 'polypeptide(L)'
;MAGRIPDRDIAAIRERVRIEDVVADYVQLRRAGADSLKGLCPFHDEKSPSFHVRPNHGHFHCFGCGEGGDVYAFLQKIEHVNFVESVELLADRIGYTISYTGTSTGAQRDRGTRSRLIAANAAAHEFYIAALTSEEAARRASTSPNATSTPQPPNSSAADSPRPGGTV
;
A
#
# COMPACT_ATOMS: atom_id res chain seq x y z
N MET A 1 0.03 15.59 -12.37
CA MET A 1 -0.21 16.30 -11.10
C MET A 1 -1.53 15.75 -10.61
N ALA A 2 -1.53 15.01 -9.50
CA ALA A 2 -2.77 14.53 -8.89
C ALA A 2 -3.66 15.75 -8.59
N GLY A 3 -4.98 15.61 -8.78
CA GLY A 3 -5.92 16.67 -8.42
C GLY A 3 -5.70 17.04 -6.95
N ARG A 4 -5.77 18.33 -6.62
CA ARG A 4 -5.62 18.77 -5.24
C ARG A 4 -6.83 18.29 -4.45
N ILE A 5 -6.61 17.48 -3.42
CA ILE A 5 -7.65 17.15 -2.44
C ILE A 5 -7.94 18.44 -1.65
N PRO A 6 -9.21 18.89 -1.57
CA PRO A 6 -9.54 20.10 -0.84
C PRO A 6 -9.38 19.86 0.66
N ASP A 7 -8.88 20.87 1.37
CA ASP A 7 -8.58 20.78 2.81
C ASP A 7 -9.81 20.40 3.66
N ARG A 8 -11.01 20.73 3.18
CA ARG A 8 -12.29 20.32 3.78
C ARG A 8 -12.46 18.80 3.85
N ASP A 9 -12.06 18.08 2.80
CA ASP A 9 -12.22 16.62 2.72
C ASP A 9 -11.18 15.94 3.61
N ILE A 10 -9.95 16.45 3.61
CA ILE A 10 -8.87 16.00 4.51
C ILE A 10 -9.31 16.15 5.98
N ALA A 11 -9.91 17.30 6.33
CA ALA A 11 -10.42 17.53 7.68
C ALA A 11 -11.60 16.60 8.03
N ALA A 12 -12.56 16.45 7.12
CA ALA A 12 -13.73 15.60 7.32
C ALA A 12 -13.37 14.12 7.50
N ILE A 13 -12.41 13.61 6.74
CA ILE A 13 -11.90 12.24 6.90
C ILE A 13 -11.20 12.11 8.26
N ARG A 14 -10.34 13.06 8.62
CA ARG A 14 -9.61 13.04 9.90
C ARG A 14 -10.54 13.06 11.12
N GLU A 15 -11.65 13.79 11.05
CA GLU A 15 -12.62 13.87 12.14
C GLU A 15 -13.43 12.58 12.32
N ARG A 16 -13.66 11.82 11.23
CA ARG A 16 -14.41 10.56 11.25
C ARG A 16 -13.55 9.36 11.60
N VAL A 17 -12.24 9.45 11.35
CA VAL A 17 -11.29 8.36 11.60
C VAL A 17 -10.74 8.46 13.01
N ARG A 18 -10.89 7.38 13.77
CA ARG A 18 -10.26 7.23 15.08
C ARG A 18 -8.87 6.66 14.91
N ILE A 19 -7.85 7.38 15.37
CA ILE A 19 -6.44 6.98 15.18
C ILE A 19 -6.14 5.65 15.87
N GLU A 20 -6.74 5.39 17.03
CA GLU A 20 -6.57 4.15 17.77
C GLU A 20 -7.08 2.93 17.00
N ASP A 21 -8.15 3.07 16.23
CA ASP A 21 -8.73 1.98 15.45
C ASP A 21 -7.83 1.66 14.25
N VAL A 22 -7.25 2.69 13.62
CA VAL A 22 -6.28 2.50 12.52
C VAL A 22 -4.99 1.87 13.04
N VAL A 23 -4.47 2.35 14.16
CA VAL A 23 -3.20 1.85 14.71
C VAL A 23 -3.36 0.44 15.30
N ALA A 24 -4.52 0.12 15.87
CA ALA A 24 -4.79 -1.19 16.45
C ALA A 24 -4.74 -2.34 15.43
N ASP A 25 -4.91 -2.05 14.13
CA ASP A 25 -4.75 -3.06 13.07
C ASP A 25 -3.29 -3.51 12.88
N TYR A 26 -2.33 -2.67 13.28
CA TYR A 26 -0.89 -2.94 13.11
C TYR A 26 -0.20 -3.27 14.43
N VAL A 27 -0.67 -2.68 15.53
CA VAL A 27 0.02 -2.75 16.84
C VAL A 27 -0.97 -3.10 17.93
N GLN A 28 -0.60 -4.08 18.76
CA GLN A 28 -1.37 -4.40 19.96
C GLN A 28 -1.25 -3.27 21.00
N LEU A 29 -2.32 -2.48 21.10
CA LEU A 29 -2.40 -1.38 22.08
C LEU A 29 -2.93 -1.86 23.44
N ARG A 30 -2.40 -1.27 24.52
CA ARG A 30 -2.84 -1.44 25.92
C ARG A 30 -3.13 -0.08 26.54
N ARG A 31 -4.14 0.03 27.40
CA ARG A 31 -4.44 1.31 28.08
C ARG A 31 -3.30 1.70 29.03
N ALA A 32 -2.90 2.96 28.99
CA ALA A 32 -1.82 3.56 29.77
C ALA A 32 -2.27 4.83 30.51
N GLY A 33 -3.57 5.11 30.55
CA GLY A 33 -4.18 6.29 31.17
C GLY A 33 -5.58 6.54 30.64
N ALA A 34 -6.19 7.67 31.01
CA ALA A 34 -7.54 8.04 30.56
C ALA A 34 -7.60 8.29 29.04
N ASP A 35 -6.60 8.97 28.47
CA ASP A 35 -6.47 9.30 27.04
C ASP A 35 -5.11 8.87 26.48
N SER A 36 -4.65 7.69 26.90
CA SER A 36 -3.38 7.17 26.41
C SER A 36 -3.42 5.66 26.26
N LEU A 37 -3.04 5.22 25.06
CA LEU A 37 -2.79 3.84 24.71
C LEU A 37 -1.29 3.68 24.45
N LYS A 38 -0.71 2.55 24.83
CA LYS A 38 0.70 2.24 24.59
C LYS A 38 0.88 0.90 23.89
N GLY A 39 1.93 0.76 23.11
CA GLY A 39 2.31 -0.46 22.41
C GLY A 39 3.81 -0.51 22.12
N LEU A 40 4.25 -1.58 21.47
CA LEU A 40 5.58 -1.64 20.86
C LEU A 40 5.57 -0.78 19.58
N CYS A 41 6.65 -0.05 19.34
CA CYS A 41 6.74 0.75 18.12
C CYS A 41 6.85 -0.15 16.88
N PRO A 42 6.06 0.10 15.81
CA PRO A 42 6.20 -0.63 14.56
C PRO A 42 7.33 -0.08 13.66
N PHE A 43 7.86 1.10 13.98
CA PHE A 43 8.86 1.81 13.14
C PHE A 43 10.31 1.51 13.52
N HIS A 44 10.55 0.90 14.67
CA HIS A 44 11.88 0.48 15.10
C HIS A 44 11.77 -0.70 16.06
N ASP A 45 12.84 -1.50 16.15
CA ASP A 45 12.88 -2.65 17.04
C ASP A 45 13.26 -2.23 18.47
N GLU A 46 12.29 -2.31 19.37
CA GLU A 46 12.46 -2.03 20.81
C GLU A 46 11.78 -3.11 21.68
N LYS A 47 12.34 -3.36 22.86
CA LYS A 47 11.79 -4.35 23.81
C LYS A 47 10.77 -3.76 24.78
N SER A 48 10.80 -2.45 24.99
CA SER A 48 9.91 -1.73 25.89
C SER A 48 8.83 -0.99 25.10
N PRO A 49 7.57 -0.96 25.54
CA PRO A 49 6.52 -0.23 24.84
C PRO A 49 6.71 1.28 25.00
N SER A 50 7.31 1.95 24.02
CA SER A 50 7.50 3.42 24.02
C SER A 50 6.54 4.15 23.07
N PHE A 51 5.81 3.41 22.24
CA PHE A 51 4.83 3.95 21.31
C PHE A 51 3.52 4.29 22.02
N HIS A 52 3.08 5.55 21.93
CA HIS A 52 1.88 6.07 22.57
C HIS A 52 0.90 6.63 21.52
N VAL A 53 -0.39 6.38 21.73
CA VAL A 53 -1.49 6.94 20.95
C VAL A 53 -2.41 7.70 21.90
N ARG A 54 -2.83 8.91 21.50
CA ARG A 54 -3.77 9.75 22.24
C ARG A 54 -5.04 9.98 21.41
N PRO A 55 -6.07 9.13 21.59
CA PRO A 55 -7.33 9.20 20.87
C PRO A 55 -7.95 10.59 20.77
N ASN A 56 -8.12 11.30 21.89
CA ASN A 56 -8.83 12.59 21.90
C ASN A 56 -8.10 13.68 21.13
N HIS A 57 -6.78 13.53 20.96
CA HIS A 57 -5.94 14.46 20.24
C HIS A 57 -5.63 13.99 18.81
N GLY A 58 -6.06 12.78 18.42
CA GLY A 58 -5.83 12.23 17.09
C GLY A 58 -4.35 12.08 16.70
N HIS A 59 -3.45 11.85 17.67
CA HIS A 59 -2.01 11.74 17.40
C HIS A 59 -1.36 10.51 18.02
N PHE A 60 -0.22 10.13 17.44
CA PHE A 60 0.70 9.15 17.99
C PHE A 60 2.08 9.77 18.20
N HIS A 61 2.84 9.19 19.14
CA HIS A 61 4.23 9.51 19.33
C HIS A 61 4.99 8.32 19.93
N CYS A 62 6.18 8.06 19.41
CA CYS A 62 7.10 7.06 19.91
C CYS A 62 8.27 7.74 20.61
N PHE A 63 8.40 7.52 21.92
CA PHE A 63 9.49 8.12 22.70
C PHE A 63 10.86 7.46 22.44
N GLY A 64 10.90 6.23 21.88
CA GLY A 64 12.15 5.56 21.51
C GLY A 64 12.84 6.12 20.26
N CYS A 65 12.09 6.30 19.17
CA CYS A 65 12.64 6.78 17.89
C CYS A 65 12.27 8.22 17.52
N GLY A 66 11.40 8.87 18.30
CA GLY A 66 10.93 10.24 18.05
C GLY A 66 9.83 10.37 17.01
N GLU A 67 9.43 9.26 16.38
CA GLU A 67 8.39 9.26 15.36
C GLU A 67 7.03 9.68 15.92
N GLY A 68 6.31 10.53 15.18
CA GLY A 68 5.02 11.04 15.63
C GLY A 68 4.28 11.77 14.54
N GLY A 69 2.98 11.97 14.77
CA GLY A 69 2.11 12.67 13.83
C GLY A 69 0.65 12.29 14.01
N ASP A 70 -0.15 12.64 13.01
CA ASP A 70 -1.56 12.25 12.93
C ASP A 70 -1.73 10.89 12.23
N VAL A 71 -2.99 10.50 12.00
CA VAL A 71 -3.33 9.24 11.35
C VAL A 71 -2.78 9.13 9.92
N TYR A 72 -2.67 10.24 9.18
CA TYR A 72 -2.09 10.23 7.84
C TYR A 72 -0.59 10.04 7.89
N ALA A 73 0.11 10.69 8.82
CA ALA A 73 1.54 10.50 9.03
C ALA A 73 1.86 9.05 9.44
N PHE A 74 1.00 8.43 10.26
CA PHE A 74 1.14 7.02 10.62
C PHE A 74 1.07 6.12 9.38
N LEU A 75 0.03 6.28 8.55
CA LEU A 75 -0.16 5.47 7.34
C LEU A 75 0.95 5.66 6.31
N GLN A 76 1.38 6.90 6.08
CA GLN A 76 2.51 7.16 5.17
C GLN A 76 3.77 6.41 5.59
N LYS A 77 4.02 6.29 6.90
CA LYS A 77 5.19 5.61 7.43
C LYS A 77 5.06 4.09 7.41
N ILE A 78 3.90 3.54 7.77
CA ILE A 78 3.70 2.09 7.90
C ILE A 78 3.45 1.41 6.55
N GLU A 79 2.71 2.05 5.64
CA GLU A 79 2.39 1.53 4.31
C GLU A 79 3.35 2.05 3.22
N HIS A 80 4.30 2.94 3.58
CA HIS A 80 5.23 3.58 2.64
C HIS A 80 4.54 4.29 1.47
N VAL A 81 3.35 4.84 1.73
CA VAL A 81 2.55 5.59 0.77
C VAL A 81 2.76 7.09 0.90
N ASN A 82 2.43 7.83 -0.14
CA ASN A 82 2.44 9.29 -0.09
C ASN A 82 1.18 9.84 0.61
N PHE A 83 1.15 11.16 0.87
CA PHE A 83 0.03 11.79 1.55
C PHE A 83 -1.32 11.60 0.84
N VAL A 84 -1.38 11.76 -0.49
CA VAL A 84 -2.63 11.61 -1.25
C VAL A 84 -3.16 10.19 -1.14
N GLU A 85 -2.28 9.20 -1.32
CA GLU A 85 -2.62 7.78 -1.14
C GLU A 85 -3.12 7.50 0.29
N SER A 86 -2.47 8.07 1.32
CA SER A 86 -2.92 7.89 2.71
C SER A 86 -4.32 8.47 2.97
N VAL A 87 -4.67 9.57 2.31
CA VAL A 87 -6.01 10.17 2.41
C VAL A 87 -7.04 9.29 1.69
N GLU A 88 -6.70 8.77 0.52
CA GLU A 88 -7.55 7.86 -0.27
C GLU A 88 -7.82 6.55 0.49
N LEU A 89 -6.79 5.93 1.08
CA LEU A 89 -6.93 4.71 1.89
C LEU A 89 -7.90 4.92 3.07
N LEU A 90 -7.80 6.05 3.76
CA LEU A 90 -8.72 6.36 4.86
C LEU A 90 -10.11 6.72 4.38
N ALA A 91 -10.25 7.41 3.26
CA ALA A 91 -11.53 7.73 2.65
C ALA A 91 -12.28 6.43 2.27
N ASP A 92 -11.60 5.48 1.63
CA ASP A 92 -12.15 4.19 1.26
C ASP A 92 -12.60 3.40 2.49
N ARG A 93 -11.79 3.39 3.56
CA ARG A 93 -12.10 2.72 4.83
C ARG A 93 -13.41 3.19 5.46
N ILE A 94 -13.73 4.48 5.33
CA ILE A 94 -14.96 5.07 5.90
C ILE A 94 -16.06 5.30 4.86
N GLY A 95 -15.86 4.87 3.60
CA GLY A 95 -16.78 5.11 2.49
C GLY A 95 -17.00 6.60 2.16
N TYR A 96 -15.99 7.45 2.33
CA TYR A 96 -16.05 8.88 2.04
C TYR A 96 -15.64 9.18 0.59
N THR A 97 -16.47 9.94 -0.14
CA THR A 97 -16.13 10.37 -1.50
C THR A 97 -15.37 11.70 -1.51
N ILE A 98 -14.12 11.68 -1.97
CA ILE A 98 -13.27 12.86 -2.09
C ILE A 98 -13.69 13.70 -3.32
N SER A 99 -13.85 15.01 -3.13
CA SER A 99 -14.12 15.98 -4.18
C SER A 99 -12.82 16.56 -4.73
N TYR A 100 -12.20 15.94 -5.73
CA TYR A 100 -10.95 16.47 -6.30
C TYR A 100 -11.14 17.85 -6.95
N THR A 101 -10.36 18.84 -6.51
CA THR A 101 -10.29 20.16 -7.14
C THR A 101 -9.12 20.20 -8.13
N GLY A 102 -9.43 20.13 -9.42
CA GLY A 102 -8.47 20.20 -10.51
C GLY A 102 -8.84 19.25 -11.64
N THR A 103 -8.71 19.70 -12.90
CA THR A 103 -8.98 18.89 -14.08
C THR A 103 -8.22 17.56 -14.00
N SER A 104 -8.97 16.47 -14.15
CA SER A 104 -8.58 15.06 -14.13
C SER A 104 -7.54 14.67 -15.19
N THR A 105 -6.38 15.32 -15.17
CA THR A 105 -5.21 14.91 -15.97
C THR A 105 -4.40 13.81 -15.27
N GLY A 106 -4.67 13.54 -13.98
CA GLY A 106 -4.07 12.45 -13.19
C GLY A 106 -4.49 11.07 -13.69
N ALA A 107 -5.79 10.81 -13.86
CA ALA A 107 -6.29 9.53 -14.37
C ALA A 107 -5.81 9.22 -15.80
N GLN A 108 -5.62 10.24 -16.63
CA GLN A 108 -5.09 10.07 -17.99
C GLN A 108 -3.57 9.83 -18.00
N ARG A 109 -2.81 10.48 -17.09
CA ARG A 109 -1.36 10.25 -16.93
C ARG A 109 -1.06 8.91 -16.27
N ASP A 110 -1.83 8.50 -15.27
CA ASP A 110 -1.64 7.23 -14.57
C ASP A 110 -1.94 6.04 -15.48
N ARG A 111 -3.02 6.11 -16.31
CA ARG A 111 -3.21 5.11 -17.37
C ARG A 111 -2.04 5.04 -18.35
N GLY A 112 -1.50 6.18 -18.77
CA GLY A 112 -0.37 6.24 -19.70
C GLY A 112 0.96 5.76 -19.09
N THR A 113 1.19 6.03 -17.80
CA THR A 113 2.37 5.56 -17.07
C THR A 113 2.25 4.07 -16.77
N ARG A 114 1.09 3.60 -16.30
CA ARG A 114 0.80 2.19 -16.06
C ARG A 114 0.88 1.38 -17.35
N SER A 115 0.33 1.87 -18.46
CA SER A 115 0.42 1.19 -19.75
C SER A 115 1.87 1.07 -20.24
N ARG A 116 2.68 2.10 -20.04
CA ARG A 116 4.13 2.06 -20.36
C ARG A 116 4.89 1.09 -19.46
N LEU A 117 4.59 1.05 -18.17
CA LEU A 117 5.20 0.10 -17.24
C LEU A 117 4.85 -1.35 -17.58
N ILE A 118 3.57 -1.62 -17.91
CA ILE A 118 3.13 -2.95 -18.37
C ILE A 118 3.84 -3.33 -19.67
N ALA A 119 3.93 -2.43 -20.63
CA ALA A 119 4.63 -2.68 -21.90
C ALA A 119 6.14 -2.93 -21.69
N ALA A 120 6.80 -2.16 -20.82
CA ALA A 120 8.21 -2.37 -20.48
C ALA A 120 8.43 -3.72 -19.79
N ASN A 121 7.54 -4.12 -18.88
CA ASN A 121 7.62 -5.41 -18.20
C ASN A 121 7.37 -6.58 -19.16
N ALA A 122 6.43 -6.44 -20.11
CA ALA A 122 6.20 -7.43 -21.16
C ALA A 122 7.43 -7.59 -22.08
N ALA A 123 8.04 -6.47 -22.51
CA ALA A 123 9.26 -6.52 -23.32
C ALA A 123 10.44 -7.13 -22.56
N ALA A 124 10.57 -6.82 -21.26
CA ALA A 124 11.59 -7.45 -20.41
C ALA A 124 11.36 -8.96 -20.27
N HIS A 125 10.12 -9.39 -20.07
CA HIS A 125 9.75 -10.80 -20.01
C HIS A 125 10.11 -11.56 -21.29
N GLU A 126 9.78 -11.00 -22.46
CA GLU A 126 10.15 -11.59 -23.76
C GLU A 126 11.67 -11.70 -23.94
N PHE A 127 12.41 -10.65 -23.58
CA PHE A 127 13.87 -10.65 -23.64
C PHE A 127 14.46 -11.72 -22.72
N TYR A 128 13.99 -11.83 -21.48
CA TYR A 128 14.51 -12.82 -20.53
C TYR A 128 14.17 -14.25 -20.94
N ILE A 129 12.97 -14.51 -21.49
CA ILE A 129 12.65 -15.83 -22.06
C ILE A 129 13.66 -16.15 -23.17
N ALA A 130 13.81 -15.27 -24.17
CA ALA A 130 14.70 -15.53 -25.29
C ALA A 130 16.16 -15.74 -24.86
N ALA A 131 16.64 -14.94 -23.90
CA ALA A 131 17.98 -15.06 -23.36
C ALA A 131 18.19 -16.40 -22.60
N LEU A 132 17.22 -16.81 -21.79
CA LEU A 132 17.30 -18.04 -20.98
C LEU A 132 17.06 -19.32 -21.79
N THR A 133 16.27 -19.26 -22.87
CA THR A 133 16.06 -20.40 -23.79
C THR A 133 17.08 -20.46 -24.91
N SER A 134 18.03 -19.52 -24.97
CA SER A 134 19.11 -19.54 -25.94
C SER A 134 20.06 -20.72 -25.69
N GLU A 135 20.65 -21.26 -26.76
CA GLU A 135 21.65 -22.33 -26.64
C GLU A 135 22.86 -21.93 -25.79
N GLU A 136 23.19 -20.63 -25.77
CA GLU A 136 24.24 -20.04 -24.94
C GLU A 136 23.92 -20.21 -23.43
N ALA A 137 22.67 -19.96 -23.03
CA ALA A 137 22.20 -20.15 -21.68
C ALA A 137 22.10 -21.64 -21.31
N ALA A 138 21.67 -22.50 -22.22
CA ALA A 138 21.68 -23.95 -22.03
C ALA A 138 23.11 -24.49 -21.82
N ARG A 139 24.09 -23.99 -22.59
CA ARG A 139 25.52 -24.31 -22.41
C ARG A 139 26.03 -23.84 -21.04
N ARG A 140 25.70 -22.62 -20.60
CA ARG A 140 26.07 -22.09 -19.26
C ARG A 140 25.36 -22.79 -18.09
N ALA A 141 24.14 -23.26 -18.27
CA ALA A 141 23.41 -24.04 -17.26
C ALA A 141 24.02 -25.44 -17.09
N SER A 142 24.45 -26.06 -18.19
CA SER A 142 25.09 -27.38 -18.18
C SER A 142 26.47 -27.41 -17.51
N THR A 143 27.12 -26.25 -17.37
CA THR A 143 28.41 -26.09 -16.68
C THR A 143 28.28 -25.63 -15.23
N SER A 144 27.06 -25.37 -14.73
CA SER A 144 26.80 -24.90 -13.36
C SER A 144 26.32 -26.05 -12.45
N PRO A 145 26.94 -26.30 -11.28
CA PRO A 145 26.64 -27.46 -10.43
C PRO A 145 25.29 -27.43 -9.69
N ASN A 146 24.39 -26.47 -9.95
CA ASN A 146 23.15 -26.28 -9.19
C ASN A 146 21.89 -26.02 -10.05
N ALA A 147 21.75 -26.69 -11.19
CA ALA A 147 20.66 -26.48 -12.15
C ALA A 147 19.44 -27.42 -11.96
N THR A 148 18.94 -27.59 -10.73
CA THR A 148 17.67 -28.31 -10.49
C THR A 148 16.68 -27.44 -9.72
N SER A 149 16.01 -26.52 -10.43
CA SER A 149 14.68 -26.05 -10.02
C SER A 149 13.88 -25.72 -11.27
N THR A 150 13.07 -26.68 -11.71
CA THR A 150 12.12 -26.50 -12.80
C THR A 150 11.07 -25.47 -12.37
N PRO A 151 10.85 -24.38 -13.13
CA PRO A 151 9.75 -23.48 -12.85
C PRO A 151 8.43 -24.20 -13.14
N GLN A 152 7.57 -24.28 -12.13
CA GLN A 152 6.22 -24.83 -12.25
C GLN A 152 5.37 -23.85 -13.08
N PRO A 153 4.63 -24.30 -14.11
CA PRO A 153 3.80 -23.41 -14.91
C PRO A 153 2.71 -22.77 -14.06
N PRO A 154 2.31 -21.51 -14.33
CA PRO A 154 1.19 -20.89 -13.65
C PRO A 154 -0.08 -21.71 -13.92
N ASN A 155 -0.80 -22.02 -12.85
CA ASN A 155 -2.08 -22.70 -12.83
C ASN A 155 -3.09 -22.10 -13.82
N SER A 156 -3.38 -22.82 -14.90
CA SER A 156 -4.46 -22.53 -15.83
C SER A 156 -5.81 -22.96 -15.26
N SER A 157 -6.36 -22.22 -14.30
CA SER A 157 -7.76 -22.39 -13.89
C SER A 157 -8.37 -21.11 -13.28
N ALA A 158 -8.71 -20.15 -14.14
CA ALA A 158 -9.77 -19.19 -13.89
C ALA A 158 -10.32 -18.72 -15.25
N ALA A 159 -11.03 -19.63 -15.92
CA ALA A 159 -11.82 -19.30 -17.09
C ALA A 159 -13.01 -18.42 -16.66
N ASP A 160 -12.99 -17.23 -17.23
CA ASP A 160 -14.11 -16.33 -17.52
C ASP A 160 -15.42 -17.11 -17.78
N SER A 161 -16.45 -16.86 -16.97
CA SER A 161 -17.83 -17.32 -17.21
C SER A 161 -18.72 -16.09 -17.38
N PRO A 162 -19.38 -15.90 -18.53
CA PRO A 162 -20.27 -14.77 -18.75
C PRO A 162 -21.59 -14.97 -17.98
N ARG A 163 -22.00 -13.94 -17.22
CA ARG A 163 -23.34 -13.84 -16.62
C ARG A 163 -24.38 -13.57 -17.73
N PRO A 164 -25.44 -14.38 -17.87
CA PRO A 164 -26.54 -14.03 -18.77
C PRO A 164 -27.41 -12.93 -18.14
N GLY A 165 -27.83 -11.98 -18.98
CA GLY A 165 -28.73 -10.90 -18.62
C GLY A 165 -30.14 -11.39 -18.28
N GLY A 166 -30.76 -10.72 -17.29
CA GLY A 166 -32.16 -10.85 -16.96
C GLY A 166 -32.87 -9.52 -17.22
N THR A 167 -33.70 -9.51 -18.25
CA THR A 167 -34.75 -8.51 -18.48
C THR A 167 -36.09 -9.23 -18.27
N VAL A 168 -36.87 -8.79 -17.28
CA VAL A 168 -38.29 -8.39 -17.40
C VAL A 168 -38.52 -7.34 -16.32
#